data_AF-A0A959HB40-F1
#
_entry.id   AF-A0A959HB40-F1
#
_cell.length_a   1.000
_cell.length_b   1.000
_cell.length_c   1.000
_cell.angle_alpha   90.00
_cell.angle_beta   90.00
_cell.angle_gamma   90.00
#
_symmetry.space_group_name_H-M   'P 1'
#
loop_
_entity.id
_entity.type
_entity.pdbx_description
1 polymer ?
#
loop_
_entity_poly.entity_id
_entity_poly.type
_entity_poly.pdbx_seq_one_letter_code
_entity_poly.pdbx_strand_id
1 'polypeptide(L)'
;MFLAPGLAPFSEKLIASLIQKFLPETLNKHIFYFYFAFQSTFISHLTKTIMATQNKRLAFILLSIPLLLLIPFIAMQFTSEVNWSPFDFLVMGILLLGTGMAFELVLRKVKKTEHRIALSLAVLVIFFLIWAELAVGIIGTPFAGS
;
A
#
# COMPACT_ATOMS: atom_id res chain seq x y z
N MET A 1 -24.42 -35.35 25.06
CA MET A 1 -23.82 -34.08 25.52
C MET A 1 -23.62 -33.20 24.29
N PHE A 2 -24.62 -32.38 23.95
CA PHE A 2 -24.67 -31.56 22.74
C PHE A 2 -24.65 -30.10 23.21
N LEU A 3 -23.57 -29.37 22.91
CA LEU A 3 -23.43 -27.97 23.27
C LEU A 3 -24.38 -27.13 22.41
N ALA A 4 -25.12 -26.22 23.04
CA ALA A 4 -26.07 -25.33 22.38
C ALA A 4 -25.36 -24.37 21.40
N PRO A 5 -25.84 -24.20 20.15
CA PRO A 5 -25.30 -23.23 19.22
C PRO A 5 -25.94 -21.86 19.51
N GLY A 6 -25.31 -21.06 20.34
CA GLY A 6 -25.80 -19.74 20.72
C GLY A 6 -24.69 -18.70 20.67
N LEU A 7 -24.90 -17.67 19.83
CA LEU A 7 -24.15 -16.41 19.71
C LEU A 7 -23.02 -16.37 18.67
N ALA A 8 -23.36 -16.54 17.39
CA ALA A 8 -22.68 -15.77 16.35
C ALA A 8 -23.14 -14.30 16.47
N PRO A 9 -22.23 -13.30 16.43
CA PRO A 9 -22.59 -11.89 16.63
C PRO A 9 -23.58 -11.45 15.55
N PHE A 10 -24.62 -10.72 15.96
CA PHE A 10 -25.73 -10.22 15.13
C PHE A 10 -25.27 -9.54 13.82
N SER A 11 -24.06 -8.98 13.80
CA SER A 11 -23.41 -8.40 12.61
C SER A 11 -23.18 -9.41 11.47
N GLU A 12 -22.80 -10.66 11.77
CA GLU A 12 -22.51 -11.66 10.73
C GLU A 12 -23.77 -12.09 9.99
N LYS A 13 -24.87 -12.30 10.73
CA LYS A 13 -26.16 -12.68 10.12
C LYS A 13 -26.73 -11.56 9.27
N LEU A 14 -26.58 -10.31 9.71
CA LEU A 14 -27.05 -9.14 8.96
C LEU A 14 -26.25 -8.95 7.66
N ILE A 15 -24.91 -9.05 7.74
CA ILE A 15 -24.02 -8.95 6.58
C ILE A 15 -24.32 -10.06 5.57
N ALA A 16 -24.48 -11.31 6.02
CA ALA A 16 -24.83 -12.44 5.16
C ALA A 16 -26.18 -12.24 4.46
N SER A 17 -27.18 -11.71 5.17
CA SER A 17 -28.51 -11.45 4.61
C SER A 17 -28.53 -10.32 3.58
N LEU A 18 -27.70 -9.29 3.75
CA LEU A 18 -27.58 -8.17 2.82
C LEU A 18 -26.83 -8.58 1.54
N ILE A 19 -25.83 -9.45 1.66
CA ILE A 19 -25.06 -9.98 0.52
C ILE A 19 -25.94 -10.88 -0.36
N GLN A 20 -26.77 -11.75 0.24
CA GLN A 20 -27.69 -12.60 -0.51
C GLN A 20 -28.83 -11.82 -1.18
N LYS A 21 -29.21 -10.67 -0.62
CA LYS A 21 -30.33 -9.86 -1.11
C LYS A 21 -30.01 -9.05 -2.37
N PHE A 22 -28.74 -8.71 -2.61
CA PHE A 22 -28.33 -7.76 -3.64
C PHE A 22 -27.53 -8.34 -4.83
N LEU A 23 -27.10 -9.61 -4.80
CA LEU A 23 -26.38 -10.21 -5.93
C LEU A 23 -26.96 -11.59 -6.34
N PRO A 24 -27.09 -11.89 -7.65
CA PRO A 24 -27.51 -13.21 -8.12
C PRO A 24 -26.49 -14.30 -7.75
N GLU A 25 -26.97 -15.38 -7.15
CA GLU A 25 -26.21 -16.54 -6.60
C GLU A 25 -25.16 -17.13 -7.55
N THR A 26 -25.38 -17.04 -8.87
CA THR A 26 -24.49 -17.60 -9.91
C THR A 26 -23.36 -16.66 -10.34
N LEU A 27 -23.56 -15.34 -10.30
CA LEU A 27 -22.52 -14.34 -10.58
C LEU A 27 -21.60 -14.14 -9.37
N ASN A 28 -22.15 -14.35 -8.18
CA ASN A 28 -21.44 -14.27 -6.90
C ASN A 28 -20.26 -15.24 -6.82
N LYS A 29 -20.41 -16.49 -7.29
CA LYS A 29 -19.33 -17.50 -7.16
C LYS A 29 -18.10 -17.14 -7.99
N HIS A 30 -18.26 -16.76 -9.26
CA HIS A 30 -17.10 -16.44 -10.10
C HIS A 30 -16.41 -15.14 -9.67
N ILE A 31 -17.17 -14.11 -9.29
CA ILE A 31 -16.60 -12.88 -8.73
C ILE A 31 -15.92 -13.18 -7.39
N PHE A 32 -16.52 -14.01 -6.54
CA PHE A 32 -15.95 -14.41 -5.26
C PHE A 32 -14.68 -15.26 -5.44
N TYR A 33 -14.69 -16.25 -6.32
CA TYR A 33 -13.50 -17.07 -6.62
C TYR A 33 -12.41 -16.25 -7.29
N PHE A 34 -12.76 -15.32 -8.18
CA PHE A 34 -11.80 -14.41 -8.78
C PHE A 34 -11.21 -13.47 -7.74
N TYR A 35 -12.04 -12.86 -6.89
CA TYR A 35 -11.60 -12.01 -5.78
C TYR A 35 -10.72 -12.78 -4.80
N PHE A 36 -11.11 -14.01 -4.43
CA PHE A 36 -10.36 -14.87 -3.51
C PHE A 36 -9.05 -15.39 -4.15
N ALA A 37 -9.04 -15.74 -5.43
CA ALA A 37 -7.85 -16.15 -6.17
C ALA A 37 -6.88 -14.98 -6.39
N PHE A 38 -7.42 -13.80 -6.70
CA PHE A 38 -6.65 -12.57 -6.82
C PHE A 38 -6.07 -12.15 -5.47
N GLN A 39 -6.88 -12.15 -4.42
CA GLN A 39 -6.45 -11.86 -3.06
C GLN A 39 -5.40 -12.87 -2.59
N SER A 40 -5.58 -14.17 -2.82
CA SER A 40 -4.60 -15.19 -2.39
C SER A 40 -3.28 -15.11 -3.14
N THR A 41 -3.30 -14.81 -4.44
CA THR A 41 -2.07 -14.59 -5.23
C THR A 41 -1.34 -13.32 -4.77
N PHE A 42 -2.08 -12.24 -4.54
CA PHE A 42 -1.55 -10.97 -4.04
C PHE A 42 -0.97 -11.12 -2.62
N ILE A 43 -1.70 -11.79 -1.73
CA ILE A 43 -1.24 -12.13 -0.37
C ILE A 43 0.00 -13.04 -0.43
N SER A 44 0.09 -13.97 -1.38
CA SER A 44 1.26 -14.85 -1.53
C SER A 44 2.54 -14.07 -1.88
N HIS A 45 2.43 -13.07 -2.76
CA HIS A 45 3.56 -12.23 -3.14
C HIS A 45 3.95 -11.29 -2.00
N LEU A 46 2.96 -10.67 -1.34
CA LEU A 46 3.15 -9.86 -0.14
C LEU A 46 3.85 -10.64 0.97
N THR A 47 3.39 -11.86 1.26
CA THR A 47 3.96 -12.70 2.32
C THR A 47 5.38 -13.15 1.99
N LYS A 48 5.69 -13.46 0.73
CA LYS A 48 7.04 -13.78 0.28
C LYS A 48 8.02 -12.62 0.52
N THR A 49 7.58 -11.39 0.26
CA THR A 49 8.36 -10.17 0.56
C THR A 49 8.51 -9.93 2.06
N ILE A 50 7.47 -10.23 2.87
CA ILE A 50 7.52 -10.20 4.35
C ILE A 50 8.42 -11.31 4.94
N MET A 51 8.80 -12.34 4.19
CA MET A 51 9.66 -13.44 4.63
C MET A 51 11.11 -13.35 4.14
N ALA A 52 11.45 -12.43 3.24
CA ALA A 52 12.82 -12.25 2.72
C ALA A 52 13.82 -11.84 3.81
N THR A 53 15.11 -12.12 3.68
CA THR A 53 16.11 -11.70 4.68
C THR A 53 16.30 -10.17 4.70
N GLN A 54 16.63 -9.59 5.86
CA GLN A 54 16.72 -8.13 6.06
C GLN A 54 17.64 -7.44 5.04
N ASN A 55 18.80 -8.03 4.76
CA ASN A 55 19.76 -7.45 3.80
C ASN A 55 19.21 -7.40 2.37
N LYS A 56 18.39 -8.40 1.97
CA LYS A 56 17.78 -8.43 0.64
C LYS A 56 16.67 -7.38 0.50
N ARG A 57 15.88 -7.14 1.56
CA ARG A 57 14.84 -6.11 1.56
C ARG A 57 15.44 -4.71 1.48
N LEU A 58 16.46 -4.43 2.26
CA LEU A 58 17.17 -3.17 2.21
C LEU A 58 17.80 -2.92 0.83
N ALA A 59 18.44 -3.93 0.25
CA ALA A 59 18.98 -3.82 -1.11
C ALA A 59 17.89 -3.51 -2.13
N PHE A 60 16.73 -4.17 -2.02
CA PHE A 60 15.59 -3.89 -2.90
C PHE A 60 15.07 -2.46 -2.76
N ILE A 61 14.91 -1.95 -1.52
CA ILE A 61 14.49 -0.57 -1.24
C ILE A 61 15.50 0.43 -1.82
N LEU A 62 16.80 0.21 -1.59
CA LEU A 62 17.84 1.11 -2.07
C LEU A 62 17.93 1.13 -3.61
N LEU A 63 17.69 0.00 -4.26
CA LEU A 63 17.68 -0.10 -5.73
C LEU A 63 16.39 0.45 -6.35
N SER A 64 15.24 0.35 -5.66
CA SER A 64 13.98 0.85 -6.21
C SER A 64 13.94 2.38 -6.33
N ILE A 65 14.62 3.11 -5.43
CA ILE A 65 14.62 4.58 -5.41
C ILE A 65 15.19 5.19 -6.71
N PRO A 66 16.43 4.89 -7.14
CA PRO A 66 16.95 5.43 -8.39
C PRO A 66 16.15 4.93 -9.59
N LEU A 67 15.60 3.71 -9.53
CA LEU A 67 14.77 3.15 -10.60
C LEU A 67 13.45 3.92 -10.78
N LEU A 68 12.82 4.35 -9.68
CA LEU A 68 11.64 5.20 -9.70
C LEU A 68 11.96 6.61 -10.17
N LEU A 69 13.09 7.19 -9.73
CA LEU A 69 13.53 8.53 -10.14
C LEU A 69 13.99 8.60 -11.60
N LEU A 70 14.34 7.46 -12.22
CA LEU A 70 14.59 7.43 -13.67
C LEU A 70 13.36 7.79 -14.49
N ILE A 71 12.14 7.55 -13.99
CA ILE A 71 10.90 7.87 -14.71
C ILE A 71 10.81 9.37 -15.03
N PRO A 72 10.84 10.30 -14.06
CA PRO A 72 10.82 11.74 -14.36
C PRO A 72 12.07 12.19 -15.10
N PHE A 73 13.25 11.62 -14.81
CA PHE A 73 14.49 11.97 -15.52
C PHE A 73 14.41 11.68 -17.02
N ILE A 74 13.89 10.51 -17.39
CA ILE A 74 13.67 10.12 -18.77
C ILE A 74 12.57 10.97 -19.38
N ALA A 75 11.46 11.21 -18.66
CA ALA A 75 10.35 12.03 -19.15
C ALA A 75 10.80 13.45 -19.53
N MET A 76 11.66 14.08 -18.74
CA MET A 76 12.26 15.40 -19.04
C MET A 76 13.06 15.44 -20.35
N GLN A 77 13.53 14.30 -20.85
CA GLN A 77 14.23 14.24 -22.14
C GLN A 77 13.27 14.28 -23.34
N PHE A 78 11.99 13.96 -23.11
CA PHE A 78 10.98 13.85 -24.17
C PHE A 78 9.92 14.94 -24.12
N THR A 79 9.66 15.53 -22.94
CA THR A 79 8.62 16.55 -22.76
C THR A 79 9.04 17.62 -21.76
N SER A 80 8.58 18.85 -21.98
CA SER A 80 8.68 19.96 -21.03
C SER A 80 7.57 19.96 -19.98
N GLU A 81 6.58 19.06 -20.08
CA GLU A 81 5.49 18.93 -19.09
C GLU A 81 6.00 18.39 -17.75
N VAL A 82 7.06 17.58 -17.76
CA VAL A 82 7.77 17.16 -16.56
C VAL A 82 9.03 18.02 -16.49
N ASN A 83 9.14 18.86 -15.47
CA ASN A 83 10.30 19.73 -15.29
C ASN A 83 10.75 19.72 -13.82
N TRP A 84 11.45 18.66 -13.42
CA TRP A 84 11.97 18.51 -12.06
C TRP A 84 13.37 19.12 -11.96
N SER A 85 13.56 20.03 -11.01
CA SER A 85 14.87 20.52 -10.64
C SER A 85 15.70 19.43 -9.94
N PRO A 86 17.03 19.53 -9.89
CA PRO A 86 17.86 18.62 -9.10
C PRO A 86 17.44 18.56 -7.62
N PHE A 87 16.86 19.64 -7.09
CA PHE A 87 16.32 19.68 -5.74
C PHE A 87 15.07 18.80 -5.59
N ASP A 88 14.19 18.75 -6.60
CA ASP A 88 13.01 17.88 -6.58
C ASP A 88 13.39 16.39 -6.57
N PHE A 89 14.42 16.03 -7.33
CA PHE A 89 15.00 14.68 -7.27
C PHE A 89 15.55 14.34 -5.88
N LEU A 90 16.21 15.30 -5.23
CA LEU A 90 16.75 15.11 -3.88
C LEU A 90 15.63 14.94 -2.85
N VAL A 91 14.63 15.83 -2.87
CA VAL A 91 13.48 15.80 -1.95
C VAL A 91 12.69 14.51 -2.14
N MET A 92 12.38 14.13 -3.38
CA MET A 92 11.70 12.86 -3.67
C MET A 92 12.55 11.66 -3.28
N GLY A 93 13.85 11.70 -3.52
CA GLY A 93 14.78 10.64 -3.11
C GLY A 93 14.79 10.42 -1.60
N ILE A 94 14.87 11.50 -0.82
CA ILE A 94 14.79 11.45 0.66
C ILE A 94 13.42 10.92 1.10
N LEU A 95 12.33 11.39 0.49
CA LEU A 95 10.98 10.96 0.82
C LEU A 95 10.77 9.46 0.56
N LEU A 96 11.22 8.95 -0.59
CA LEU A 96 11.16 7.53 -0.93
C LEU A 96 12.04 6.69 0.00
N LEU A 97 13.25 7.14 0.31
CA LEU A 97 14.15 6.45 1.23
C LEU A 97 13.55 6.36 2.63
N GLY A 98 13.06 7.49 3.16
CA GLY A 98 12.42 7.55 4.48
C GLY A 98 11.19 6.65 4.55
N THR A 99 10.38 6.64 3.50
CA THR A 99 9.21 5.76 3.40
C THR A 99 9.63 4.28 3.37
N GLY A 100 10.60 3.91 2.53
CA GLY A 100 11.12 2.55 2.47
C GLY A 100 11.72 2.08 3.80
N MET A 101 12.45 2.95 4.51
CA MET A 101 12.95 2.67 5.85
C MET A 101 11.82 2.51 6.88
N ALA A 102 10.79 3.33 6.83
CA ALA A 102 9.63 3.21 7.72
C ALA A 102 8.91 1.87 7.52
N PHE A 103 8.72 1.45 6.27
CA PHE A 103 8.20 0.12 5.95
C PHE A 103 9.06 -1.00 6.53
N GLU A 104 10.38 -0.94 6.33
CA GLU A 104 11.29 -1.95 6.86
C GLU A 104 11.25 -1.98 8.41
N LEU A 105 11.14 -0.83 9.08
CA LEU A 105 10.98 -0.75 10.53
C LEU A 105 9.68 -1.41 11.00
N VAL A 106 8.56 -1.15 10.33
CA VAL A 106 7.27 -1.80 10.61
C VAL A 106 7.41 -3.31 10.49
N LEU A 107 8.02 -3.80 9.41
CA LEU A 107 8.21 -5.24 9.18
C LEU A 107 9.15 -5.89 10.21
N ARG A 108 10.16 -5.16 10.71
CA ARG A 108 11.09 -5.65 11.73
C ARG A 108 10.51 -5.68 13.13
N LYS A 109 9.80 -4.63 13.53
CA LYS A 109 9.38 -4.44 14.93
C LYS A 109 8.02 -5.04 15.24
N VAL A 110 7.11 -5.01 14.27
CA VAL A 110 5.74 -5.49 14.48
C VAL A 110 5.70 -6.98 14.22
N LYS A 111 5.14 -7.78 15.13
CA LYS A 111 5.05 -9.26 14.97
C LYS A 111 3.75 -9.71 14.31
N LYS A 112 2.64 -9.03 14.60
CA LYS A 112 1.31 -9.36 14.08
C LYS A 112 1.14 -8.84 12.64
N THR A 113 0.75 -9.72 11.73
CA THR A 113 0.57 -9.40 10.30
C THR A 113 -0.49 -8.33 10.06
N GLU A 114 -1.60 -8.37 10.79
CA GLU A 114 -2.67 -7.36 10.69
C GLU A 114 -2.15 -5.94 11.00
N HIS A 115 -1.39 -5.79 12.09
CA HIS A 115 -0.78 -4.51 12.45
C HIS A 115 0.31 -4.08 11.47
N ARG A 116 1.07 -5.03 10.90
CA ARG A 116 2.03 -4.72 9.83
C ARG A 116 1.33 -4.09 8.64
N ILE A 117 0.22 -4.67 8.19
CA ILE A 117 -0.56 -4.16 7.06
C ILE A 117 -1.14 -2.79 7.39
N ALA A 118 -1.79 -2.64 8.56
CA ALA A 118 -2.39 -1.37 8.96
C ALA A 118 -1.35 -0.22 9.05
N LEU A 119 -0.21 -0.47 9.68
CA LEU A 119 0.87 0.52 9.80
C LEU A 119 1.54 0.81 8.46
N SER A 120 1.72 -0.20 7.62
CA SER A 120 2.22 -0.03 6.25
C SER A 120 1.30 0.85 5.41
N LEU A 121 -0.02 0.65 5.53
CA LEU A 121 -1.00 1.49 4.85
C LEU A 121 -0.97 2.92 5.39
N ALA A 122 -0.85 3.10 6.71
CA ALA A 122 -0.71 4.43 7.30
C ALA A 122 0.53 5.17 6.80
N VAL A 123 1.68 4.48 6.70
CA VAL A 123 2.91 5.05 6.11
C VAL A 123 2.69 5.47 4.66
N LEU A 124 1.98 4.68 3.85
CA LEU A 124 1.64 5.07 2.47
C LEU A 124 0.75 6.30 2.40
N VAL A 125 -0.27 6.37 3.25
CA VAL A 125 -1.16 7.55 3.30
C VAL A 125 -0.35 8.80 3.63
N ILE A 126 0.52 8.73 4.64
CA ILE A 126 1.39 9.84 5.01
C ILE A 126 2.32 10.23 3.85
N PHE A 127 2.93 9.25 3.18
CA PHE A 127 3.76 9.48 2.00
C PHE A 127 3.00 10.24 0.90
N PHE A 128 1.79 9.78 0.54
CA PHE A 128 0.98 10.42 -0.50
C PHE A 128 0.52 11.81 -0.09
N LEU A 129 0.21 12.04 1.19
CA LEU A 129 -0.14 13.37 1.69
C LEU A 129 1.04 14.35 1.58
N ILE A 130 2.23 13.92 2.00
CA ILE A 130 3.44 14.74 1.89
C ILE A 130 3.74 15.02 0.42
N TRP A 131 3.70 14.00 -0.44
CA TRP A 131 3.95 14.19 -1.85
C TRP A 131 2.92 15.10 -2.52
N ALA A 132 1.63 14.93 -2.23
CA ALA A 132 0.58 15.78 -2.77
C ALA A 132 0.72 17.23 -2.30
N GLU A 133 1.15 17.47 -1.06
CA GLU A 133 1.44 18.81 -0.57
C GLU A 133 2.64 19.43 -1.29
N LEU A 134 3.73 18.68 -1.44
CA LEU A 134 4.93 19.15 -2.13
C LEU A 134 4.72 19.34 -3.63
N ALA A 135 3.82 18.59 -4.27
CA ALA A 135 3.59 18.65 -5.70
C ALA A 135 2.45 19.60 -6.11
N VAL A 136 1.36 19.63 -5.32
CA VAL A 136 0.12 20.33 -5.68
C VAL A 136 -0.28 21.38 -4.63
N GLY A 137 0.24 21.28 -3.39
CA GLY A 137 -0.09 22.25 -2.34
C GLY A 137 -1.52 22.16 -1.82
N ILE A 138 -2.10 20.96 -1.79
CA ILE A 138 -3.52 20.73 -1.47
C ILE A 138 -3.94 21.27 -0.09
N ILE A 139 -3.03 21.31 0.88
CA ILE A 139 -3.28 21.74 2.27
C ILE A 139 -3.04 23.25 2.43
N GLY A 140 -2.25 23.86 1.54
CA GLY A 140 -1.96 25.30 1.56
C GLY A 140 -0.97 25.70 2.65
N THR A 141 -0.03 24.81 3.01
CA THR A 141 1.03 25.13 3.98
C THR A 141 2.17 25.90 3.30
N PRO A 142 3.06 26.55 4.06
CA PRO A 142 4.25 27.22 3.50
C PRO A 142 5.22 26.28 2.77
N PHE A 143 5.02 24.96 2.87
CA PHE A 143 5.82 23.93 2.19
C PHE A 143 5.20 23.46 0.87
N ALA A 144 4.04 24.01 0.49
CA ALA A 144 3.37 23.70 -0.77
C ALA A 144 4.29 23.95 -1.97
N GLY A 145 4.23 23.06 -2.96
CA GLY A 145 4.97 23.18 -4.21
C GLY A 145 4.67 24.48 -4.95
N SER A 146 5.72 25.18 -5.39
CA SER A 146 5.68 26.44 -6.14
C SER A 146 5.99 26.25 -7.62
#